data_AF-A0A554MDC2-F1
#
_entry.id   AF-A0A554MDC2-F1
#
_cell.length_a   1.000
_cell.length_b   1.000
_cell.length_c   1.000
_cell.angle_alpha   90.00
_cell.angle_beta   90.00
_cell.angle_gamma   90.00
#
_symmetry.space_group_name_H-M   'P 1'
#
loop_
_entity.id
_entity.type
_entity.pdbx_description
1 polymer ?
#
loop_
_entity_poly.entity_id
_entity_poly.type
_entity_poly.pdbx_seq_one_letter_code
_entity_poly.pdbx_strand_id
1 'polypeptide(L)'
;MKKFIAFLKSLFKSPKKDLKKILPTLEELQKQMLSIEAMDNKVEAIVRLFQVISPVQDSGGFSQTLSVLQAKNYGQLTETIGALEILQKHINNAGRSPYGMNQTKKGQEVTAADVFLGDVFGIWTKPASYWLSKQDELKKEFRVDISKDPKNPVTTWYCLNDYQAGIFVKSHTDGILEKITILLAA
;
A
#
# COMPACT_ATOMS: atom_id res chain seq x y z
N MET A 1 -23.73 23.52 26.43
CA MET A 1 -24.41 24.26 25.32
C MET A 1 -23.60 24.38 24.04
N LYS A 2 -22.35 24.91 24.02
CA LYS A 2 -21.55 25.04 22.77
C LYS A 2 -21.37 23.74 21.98
N LYS A 3 -21.09 22.60 22.66
CA LYS A 3 -20.98 21.28 22.02
C LYS A 3 -22.30 20.78 21.40
N PHE A 4 -23.44 21.05 22.04
CA PHE A 4 -24.76 20.66 21.56
C PHE A 4 -25.20 21.48 20.33
N ILE A 5 -24.94 22.79 20.32
CA ILE A 5 -25.20 23.65 19.16
C ILE A 5 -24.27 23.29 17.98
N ALA A 6 -23.02 22.91 18.27
CA ALA A 6 -22.08 22.45 17.25
C ALA A 6 -22.46 21.07 16.68
N PHE A 7 -22.96 20.16 17.51
CA PHE A 7 -23.57 18.89 17.12
C PHE A 7 -24.82 19.10 16.24
N LEU A 8 -25.70 20.02 16.59
CA LEU A 8 -26.85 20.38 15.74
C LEU A 8 -26.39 20.97 14.40
N LYS A 9 -25.37 21.84 14.38
CA LYS A 9 -24.80 22.38 13.13
C LYS A 9 -24.09 21.32 12.28
N SER A 10 -23.50 20.28 12.88
CA SER A 10 -22.85 19.19 12.14
C SER A 10 -23.86 18.24 11.50
N LEU A 11 -25.06 18.10 12.06
CA LEU A 11 -26.19 17.41 11.40
C LEU A 11 -26.56 18.08 10.06
N PHE A 12 -26.36 19.40 9.92
CA PHE A 12 -26.61 20.15 8.67
C PHE A 12 -25.39 20.26 7.73
N LYS A 13 -24.15 20.01 8.20
CA LYS A 13 -22.92 19.90 7.36
C LYS A 13 -22.49 18.44 7.23
N SER A 14 -23.31 17.66 6.53
CA SER A 14 -23.22 16.19 6.44
C SER A 14 -21.80 15.66 6.13
N PRO A 15 -21.14 14.97 7.08
CA PRO A 15 -19.88 14.24 6.86
C PRO A 15 -19.95 13.24 5.70
N LYS A 16 -21.15 12.69 5.43
CA LYS A 16 -21.40 11.81 4.29
C LYS A 16 -21.08 12.46 2.94
N LYS A 17 -21.26 13.79 2.82
CA LYS A 17 -20.90 14.50 1.58
C LYS A 17 -19.40 14.51 1.34
N ASP A 18 -18.59 14.59 2.40
CA ASP A 18 -17.13 14.60 2.27
C ASP A 18 -16.58 13.19 2.02
N LEU A 19 -17.15 12.16 2.65
CA LEU A 19 -16.86 10.77 2.29
C LEU A 19 -17.27 10.44 0.84
N LYS A 20 -18.44 10.90 0.40
CA LYS A 20 -18.92 10.68 -0.97
C LYS A 20 -17.96 11.22 -2.05
N LYS A 21 -17.17 12.24 -1.74
CA LYS A 21 -16.16 12.78 -2.68
C LYS A 21 -15.00 11.82 -2.90
N ILE A 22 -14.65 11.00 -1.91
CA ILE A 22 -13.52 10.08 -2.01
C ILE A 22 -13.94 8.66 -2.41
N LEU A 23 -15.24 8.33 -2.42
CA LEU A 23 -15.75 7.01 -2.80
C LEU A 23 -15.18 6.50 -4.14
N PRO A 24 -15.17 7.28 -5.24
CA PRO A 24 -14.61 6.78 -6.51
C PRO A 24 -13.14 6.37 -6.40
N THR A 25 -12.35 7.12 -5.62
CA THR A 25 -10.94 6.78 -5.34
C THR A 25 -10.83 5.51 -4.51
N LEU A 26 -11.69 5.32 -3.51
CA LEU A 26 -11.69 4.11 -2.67
C LEU A 26 -12.09 2.87 -3.47
N GLU A 27 -13.11 2.97 -4.32
CA GLU A 27 -13.56 1.88 -5.19
C GLU A 27 -12.46 1.47 -6.19
N GLU A 28 -11.81 2.45 -6.83
CA GLU A 28 -10.69 2.16 -7.74
C GLU A 28 -9.49 1.56 -7.00
N LEU A 29 -9.14 2.08 -5.82
CA LEU A 29 -8.09 1.49 -4.99
C LEU A 29 -8.42 0.05 -4.59
N GLN A 30 -9.65 -0.24 -4.19
CA GLN A 30 -10.08 -1.59 -3.85
C GLN A 30 -9.86 -2.55 -5.02
N LYS A 31 -10.34 -2.16 -6.21
CA LYS A 31 -10.18 -2.96 -7.43
C LYS A 31 -8.71 -3.21 -7.76
N GLN A 32 -7.87 -2.17 -7.69
CA GLN A 32 -6.43 -2.31 -7.94
C GLN A 32 -5.75 -3.20 -6.90
N MET A 33 -6.06 -3.05 -5.60
CA MET A 33 -5.45 -3.87 -4.54
C MET A 33 -5.83 -5.34 -4.68
N LEU A 34 -7.09 -5.67 -4.99
CA LEU A 34 -7.52 -7.06 -5.26
C LEU A 34 -6.76 -7.65 -6.46
N SER A 35 -6.58 -6.85 -7.52
CA SER A 35 -5.82 -7.29 -8.69
C SER A 35 -4.34 -7.52 -8.37
N ILE A 36 -3.73 -6.69 -7.53
CA ILE A 36 -2.32 -6.79 -7.12
C ILE A 36 -2.11 -7.99 -6.19
N GLU A 37 -3.02 -8.19 -5.23
CA GLU A 37 -2.96 -9.31 -4.28
C GLU A 37 -2.96 -10.67 -5.01
N ALA A 38 -3.75 -10.78 -6.08
CA ALA A 38 -3.87 -11.98 -6.89
C ALA A 38 -2.67 -12.26 -7.83
N MET A 39 -1.69 -11.36 -7.95
CA MET A 39 -0.54 -11.58 -8.83
C MET A 39 0.42 -12.63 -8.27
N ASP A 40 0.79 -13.63 -9.07
CA ASP A 40 1.74 -14.67 -8.67
C ASP A 40 3.16 -14.13 -8.51
N ASN A 41 3.60 -13.27 -9.44
CA ASN A 41 4.90 -12.62 -9.38
C ASN A 41 4.82 -11.40 -8.46
N LYS A 42 5.24 -11.58 -7.21
CA LYS A 42 5.22 -10.53 -6.18
C LYS A 42 6.25 -9.43 -6.43
N VAL A 43 7.33 -9.71 -7.16
CA VAL A 43 8.27 -8.67 -7.62
C VAL A 43 7.59 -7.73 -8.64
N GLU A 44 6.72 -8.24 -9.51
CA GLU A 44 5.89 -7.38 -10.37
C GLU A 44 4.78 -6.70 -9.56
N ALA A 45 4.17 -7.43 -8.62
CA ALA A 45 3.07 -6.92 -7.81
C ALA A 45 3.49 -5.72 -6.96
N ILE A 46 4.71 -5.70 -6.41
CA ILE A 46 5.20 -4.55 -5.65
C ILE A 46 5.43 -3.32 -6.55
N VAL A 47 5.89 -3.51 -7.80
CA VAL A 47 5.99 -2.41 -8.77
C VAL A 47 4.59 -1.86 -9.07
N ARG A 48 3.62 -2.75 -9.29
CA ARG A 48 2.23 -2.37 -9.56
C ARG A 48 1.59 -1.64 -8.37
N LEU A 49 1.87 -2.09 -7.15
CA LEU A 49 1.46 -1.42 -5.91
C LEU A 49 1.99 0.02 -5.87
N PHE A 50 3.28 0.22 -6.14
CA PHE A 50 3.86 1.56 -6.18
C PHE A 50 3.27 2.43 -7.29
N GLN A 51 2.98 1.89 -8.47
CA GLN A 51 2.30 2.62 -9.55
C GLN A 51 0.92 3.12 -9.15
N VAL A 52 0.19 2.37 -8.32
CA VAL A 52 -1.14 2.74 -7.84
C VAL A 52 -1.09 3.72 -6.67
N ILE A 53 -0.21 3.48 -5.69
CA ILE A 53 -0.14 4.27 -4.46
C ILE A 53 0.55 5.62 -4.68
N SER A 54 1.59 5.69 -5.51
CA SER A 54 2.40 6.91 -5.67
C SER A 54 1.59 8.12 -6.17
N PRO A 55 0.70 8.00 -7.19
CA PRO A 55 -0.16 9.11 -7.59
C PRO A 55 -1.10 9.59 -6.47
N VAL A 56 -1.64 8.66 -5.68
CA VAL A 56 -2.51 8.98 -4.53
C VAL A 56 -1.72 9.70 -3.44
N GLN A 57 -0.51 9.26 -3.16
CA GLN A 57 0.39 9.95 -2.22
C GLN A 57 0.75 11.35 -2.73
N ASP A 58 1.09 11.48 -4.02
CA ASP A 58 1.50 12.74 -4.65
C ASP A 58 0.38 13.81 -4.59
N SER A 59 -0.88 13.38 -4.64
CA SER A 59 -2.07 14.25 -4.47
C SER A 59 -2.40 14.57 -3.00
N GLY A 60 -1.58 14.12 -2.04
CA GLY A 60 -1.79 14.33 -0.60
C GLY A 60 -2.66 13.26 0.07
N GLY A 61 -2.99 12.18 -0.65
CA GLY A 61 -3.86 11.10 -0.20
C GLY A 61 -5.23 11.60 0.25
N PHE A 62 -5.60 11.22 1.47
CA PHE A 62 -6.84 11.57 2.14
C PHE A 62 -6.67 12.63 3.23
N SER A 63 -5.51 13.30 3.31
CA SER A 63 -5.19 14.26 4.38
C SER A 63 -6.21 15.41 4.49
N GLN A 64 -6.69 15.93 3.36
CA GLN A 64 -7.71 16.98 3.36
C GLN A 64 -9.04 16.47 3.92
N THR A 65 -9.48 15.29 3.47
CA THR A 65 -10.73 14.66 3.95
C THR A 65 -10.63 14.35 5.45
N LEU A 66 -9.49 13.82 5.90
CA LEU A 66 -9.20 13.60 7.32
C LEU A 66 -9.37 14.88 8.14
N SER A 67 -8.73 15.97 7.73
CA SER A 67 -8.83 17.25 8.44
C SER A 67 -10.28 17.76 8.54
N VAL A 68 -11.06 17.63 7.46
CA VAL A 68 -12.47 18.03 7.44
C VAL A 68 -13.33 17.14 8.35
N LEU A 69 -13.13 15.83 8.34
CA LEU A 69 -13.89 14.90 9.18
C LEU A 69 -13.53 15.07 10.66
N GLN A 70 -12.26 15.22 11.00
CA GLN A 70 -11.78 15.48 12.36
C GLN A 70 -12.40 16.78 12.92
N ALA A 71 -12.43 17.87 12.14
CA ALA A 71 -13.05 19.13 12.56
C ALA A 71 -14.56 19.02 12.83
N LYS A 72 -15.22 18.00 12.26
CA LYS A 72 -16.65 17.70 12.42
C LYS A 72 -16.92 16.56 13.39
N ASN A 73 -15.89 15.96 13.97
CA ASN A 73 -16.02 14.81 14.85
C ASN A 73 -16.36 15.24 16.28
N TYR A 74 -17.54 14.86 16.75
CA TYR A 74 -17.99 14.97 18.13
C TYR A 74 -18.09 13.58 18.79
N GLY A 75 -17.42 12.57 18.22
CA GLY A 75 -17.40 11.17 18.64
C GLY A 75 -18.02 10.21 17.63
N GLN A 76 -18.88 10.71 16.74
CA GLN A 76 -19.68 9.92 15.81
C GLN A 76 -18.93 9.41 14.57
N LEU A 77 -17.74 9.94 14.28
CA LEU A 77 -16.93 9.57 13.10
C LEU A 77 -15.64 8.83 13.49
N THR A 78 -15.51 8.41 14.74
CA THR A 78 -14.24 7.90 15.29
C THR A 78 -13.73 6.70 14.50
N GLU A 79 -14.59 5.74 14.17
CA GLU A 79 -14.22 4.56 13.37
C GLU A 79 -13.81 4.95 11.94
N THR A 80 -14.61 5.77 11.26
CA THR A 80 -14.32 6.26 9.91
C THR A 80 -12.99 7.02 9.85
N ILE A 81 -12.73 7.90 10.81
CA ILE A 81 -11.48 8.67 10.89
C ILE A 81 -10.32 7.70 11.13
N GLY A 82 -10.44 6.78 12.07
CA GLY A 82 -9.40 5.77 12.34
C GLY A 82 -9.09 4.91 11.12
N ALA A 83 -10.10 4.47 10.39
CA ALA A 83 -9.92 3.71 9.15
C ALA A 83 -9.18 4.55 8.08
N LEU A 84 -9.57 5.81 7.91
CA LEU A 84 -8.95 6.72 6.94
C LEU A 84 -7.51 7.10 7.32
N GLU A 85 -7.20 7.22 8.61
CA GLU A 85 -5.84 7.46 9.13
C GLU A 85 -4.91 6.26 8.85
N ILE A 86 -5.40 5.04 9.10
CA ILE A 86 -4.64 3.83 8.81
C ILE A 86 -4.44 3.66 7.30
N LEU A 87 -5.48 3.92 6.50
CA LEU A 87 -5.37 3.91 5.03
C LEU A 87 -4.32 4.92 4.54
N GLN A 88 -4.33 6.14 5.07
CA GLN A 88 -3.33 7.16 4.77
C GLN A 88 -1.91 6.70 5.14
N LYS A 89 -1.76 6.00 6.28
CA LYS A 89 -0.48 5.45 6.72
C LYS A 89 0.05 4.41 5.74
N HIS A 90 -0.79 3.50 5.24
CA HIS A 90 -0.37 2.55 4.21
C HIS A 90 0.07 3.24 2.92
N ILE A 91 -0.64 4.30 2.49
CA ILE A 91 -0.27 5.10 1.31
C ILE A 91 1.08 5.78 1.52
N ASN A 92 1.33 6.35 2.69
CA ASN A 92 2.58 7.04 2.98
C ASN A 92 3.76 6.07 3.08
N ASN A 93 3.55 4.91 3.71
CA ASN A 93 4.60 3.92 3.95
C ASN A 93 4.95 3.10 2.71
N ALA A 94 3.97 2.84 1.83
CA ALA A 94 4.19 2.20 0.53
C ALA A 94 4.32 3.21 -0.62
N GLY A 95 4.52 4.48 -0.30
CA GLY A 95 4.72 5.53 -1.30
C GLY A 95 6.17 5.66 -1.76
N ARG A 96 6.47 6.79 -2.39
CA ARG A 96 7.83 7.20 -2.76
C ARG A 96 8.66 7.48 -1.50
N SER A 97 9.89 7.01 -1.47
CA SER A 97 10.85 7.26 -0.40
C SER A 97 12.28 7.30 -0.96
N PRO A 98 13.04 8.41 -0.76
CA PRO A 98 14.42 8.52 -1.24
C PRO A 98 15.36 7.42 -0.75
N TYR A 99 15.03 6.81 0.38
CA TYR A 99 15.81 5.74 1.01
C TYR A 99 15.04 4.40 1.06
N GLY A 100 13.89 4.30 0.38
CA GLY A 100 13.07 3.10 0.34
C GLY A 100 13.25 2.29 -0.94
N MET A 101 12.33 1.35 -1.16
CA MET A 101 12.29 0.53 -2.37
C MET A 101 11.92 1.36 -3.61
N ASN A 102 10.93 2.25 -3.49
CA ASN A 102 10.52 3.15 -4.57
C ASN A 102 11.20 4.53 -4.44
N GLN A 103 12.26 4.76 -5.21
CA GLN A 103 13.10 5.96 -5.11
C GLN A 103 12.74 7.06 -6.12
N THR A 104 11.61 6.91 -6.81
CA THR A 104 11.13 7.88 -7.78
C THR A 104 10.77 9.23 -7.15
N LYS A 105 10.83 10.29 -7.96
CA LYS A 105 10.43 11.65 -7.53
C LYS A 105 8.93 11.85 -7.67
N LYS A 106 8.38 12.82 -6.92
CA LYS A 106 6.97 13.24 -7.06
C LYS A 106 6.61 13.51 -8.52
N GLY A 107 5.53 12.90 -9.01
CA GLY A 107 5.06 13.00 -10.39
C GLY A 107 5.81 12.15 -11.42
N GLN A 108 6.90 11.49 -11.05
CA GLN A 108 7.61 10.56 -11.93
C GLN A 108 6.80 9.25 -12.07
N GLU A 109 6.72 8.69 -13.26
CA GLU A 109 6.15 7.36 -13.44
C GLU A 109 7.00 6.31 -12.72
N VAL A 110 6.36 5.36 -12.03
CA VAL A 110 7.07 4.25 -11.38
C VAL A 110 7.26 3.12 -12.38
N THR A 111 8.52 2.76 -12.63
CA THR A 111 8.88 1.62 -13.47
C THR A 111 9.62 0.55 -12.67
N ALA A 112 9.75 -0.64 -13.25
CA ALA A 112 10.57 -1.71 -12.65
C ALA A 112 12.06 -1.36 -12.55
N ALA A 113 12.54 -0.33 -13.26
CA ALA A 113 13.91 0.16 -13.14
C ALA A 113 14.11 1.03 -11.88
N ASP A 114 13.04 1.60 -11.33
CA ASP A 114 13.08 2.54 -10.20
C ASP A 114 12.73 1.91 -8.84
N VAL A 115 12.32 0.64 -8.85
CA VAL A 115 11.95 -0.12 -7.64
C VAL A 115 13.09 -1.06 -7.28
N PHE A 116 13.70 -0.89 -6.12
CA PHE A 116 14.86 -1.64 -5.68
C PHE A 116 14.50 -2.68 -4.62
N LEU A 117 14.99 -3.90 -4.81
CA LEU A 117 14.82 -5.05 -3.93
C LEU A 117 16.17 -5.71 -3.64
N GLY A 118 16.24 -6.51 -2.58
CA GLY A 118 17.48 -7.06 -2.03
C GLY A 118 17.75 -6.52 -0.63
N ASP A 119 19.02 -6.56 -0.21
CA ASP A 119 19.46 -6.36 1.18
C ASP A 119 18.78 -7.30 2.19
N VAL A 120 18.44 -8.51 1.72
CA VAL A 120 17.88 -9.58 2.53
C VAL A 120 18.74 -10.83 2.35
N PHE A 121 19.10 -11.50 3.44
CA PHE A 121 19.90 -12.72 3.39
C PHE A 121 21.16 -12.61 2.51
N GLY A 122 21.88 -11.48 2.57
CA GLY A 122 23.09 -11.26 1.77
C GLY A 122 22.86 -11.07 0.26
N ILE A 123 21.60 -10.95 -0.20
CA ILE A 123 21.27 -10.63 -1.58
C ILE A 123 21.52 -9.13 -1.81
N TRP A 124 22.37 -8.79 -2.78
CA TRP A 124 22.67 -7.40 -3.13
C TRP A 124 21.45 -6.65 -3.64
N THR A 125 21.31 -5.36 -3.30
CA THR A 125 20.23 -4.54 -3.84
C THR A 125 20.36 -4.33 -5.35
N LYS A 126 19.28 -4.62 -6.09
CA LYS A 126 19.15 -4.40 -7.55
C LYS A 126 17.72 -3.95 -7.89
N PRO A 127 17.51 -3.29 -9.05
CA PRO A 127 16.17 -2.92 -9.48
C PRO A 127 15.31 -4.16 -9.79
N ALA A 128 13.99 -4.04 -9.68
CA ALA A 128 13.03 -5.11 -9.96
C ALA A 128 13.19 -5.63 -11.39
N SER A 129 13.45 -4.75 -12.36
CA SER A 129 13.77 -5.12 -13.75
C SER A 129 14.94 -6.10 -13.87
N TYR A 130 16.00 -5.94 -13.06
CA TYR A 130 17.11 -6.88 -13.02
C TYR A 130 16.65 -8.25 -12.50
N TRP A 131 15.93 -8.29 -11.38
CA TRP A 131 15.45 -9.55 -10.81
C TRP A 131 14.50 -10.30 -11.74
N LEU A 132 13.61 -9.56 -12.39
CA LEU A 132 12.67 -10.11 -13.37
C LEU A 132 13.42 -10.70 -14.58
N SER A 133 14.45 -10.01 -15.09
CA SER A 133 15.27 -10.53 -16.19
C SER A 133 16.05 -11.82 -15.85
N LYS A 134 16.20 -12.12 -14.55
CA LYS A 134 16.96 -13.26 -14.02
C LYS A 134 16.10 -14.33 -13.35
N GLN A 135 14.78 -14.20 -13.41
CA GLN A 135 13.84 -15.02 -12.66
C GLN A 135 14.10 -16.53 -12.81
N ASP A 136 14.26 -17.04 -14.03
CA ASP A 136 14.43 -18.47 -14.29
C ASP A 136 15.77 -19.03 -13.77
N GLU A 137 16.81 -18.21 -13.73
CA GLU A 137 18.10 -18.55 -13.13
C GLU A 137 17.97 -18.62 -11.61
N LEU A 138 17.36 -17.59 -11.02
CA LEU A 138 17.22 -17.44 -9.56
C LEU A 138 16.25 -18.46 -8.94
N LYS A 139 15.31 -19.01 -9.73
CA LYS A 139 14.46 -20.13 -9.32
C LYS A 139 15.22 -21.45 -9.18
N LYS A 140 16.42 -21.56 -9.76
CA LYS A 140 17.28 -22.75 -9.70
C LYS A 140 18.46 -22.58 -8.73
N GLU A 141 18.71 -21.35 -8.30
CA GLU A 141 19.76 -21.02 -7.33
C GLU A 141 19.30 -21.31 -5.90
N PHE A 142 19.68 -22.48 -5.38
CA PHE A 142 19.33 -22.88 -4.02
C PHE A 142 20.18 -22.17 -2.96
N ARG A 143 19.51 -21.75 -1.88
CA ARG A 143 20.09 -21.07 -0.72
C ARG A 143 20.22 -22.04 0.45
N VAL A 144 21.24 -22.91 0.35
CA VAL A 144 21.57 -23.93 1.36
C VAL A 144 21.97 -23.34 2.72
N ASP A 145 22.35 -22.07 2.73
CA ASP A 145 22.62 -21.28 3.93
C ASP A 145 21.34 -20.87 4.68
N ILE A 146 20.18 -20.86 4.01
CA ILE A 146 18.87 -20.56 4.60
C ILE A 146 18.11 -21.84 4.93
N SER A 147 18.02 -22.79 3.98
CA SER A 147 17.36 -24.07 4.18
C SER A 147 18.20 -25.21 3.64
N LYS A 148 18.47 -26.19 4.50
CA LYS A 148 19.11 -27.46 4.12
C LYS A 148 18.09 -28.58 3.85
N ASP A 149 16.80 -28.31 4.01
CA ASP A 149 15.75 -29.31 3.82
C ASP A 149 15.50 -29.51 2.31
N PRO A 150 15.82 -30.69 1.74
CA PRO A 150 15.59 -30.94 0.32
C PRO A 150 14.10 -30.99 -0.03
N LYS A 151 13.19 -31.15 0.95
CA LYS A 151 11.74 -31.13 0.73
C LYS A 151 11.17 -29.71 0.67
N ASN A 152 11.88 -28.73 1.24
CA ASN A 152 11.51 -27.32 1.27
C ASN A 152 12.70 -26.45 0.87
N PRO A 153 13.17 -26.55 -0.39
CA PRO A 153 14.31 -25.78 -0.84
C PRO A 153 13.94 -24.30 -0.91
N VAL A 154 14.80 -23.45 -0.34
CA VAL A 154 14.72 -22.00 -0.49
C VAL A 154 15.61 -21.60 -1.66
N THR A 155 15.10 -20.75 -2.54
CA THR A 155 15.85 -20.22 -3.68
C THR A 155 16.05 -18.72 -3.53
N THR A 156 17.00 -18.14 -4.27
CA THR A 156 17.16 -16.68 -4.32
C THR A 156 15.86 -16.01 -4.79
N TRP A 157 15.16 -16.61 -5.76
CA TRP A 157 13.86 -16.11 -6.20
C TRP A 157 12.82 -16.12 -5.08
N TYR A 158 12.73 -17.19 -4.27
CA TYR A 158 11.81 -17.24 -3.13
C TYR A 158 12.08 -16.11 -2.13
N CYS A 159 13.35 -15.83 -1.82
CA CYS A 159 13.72 -14.75 -0.90
C CYS A 159 13.24 -13.37 -1.39
N LEU A 160 13.31 -13.12 -2.69
CA LEU A 160 12.91 -11.84 -3.29
C LEU A 160 11.39 -11.77 -3.49
N ASN A 161 10.82 -12.80 -4.12
CA ASN A 161 9.42 -12.86 -4.52
C ASN A 161 8.52 -13.06 -3.33
N ASP A 162 8.63 -14.19 -2.63
CA ASP A 162 7.65 -14.59 -1.62
C ASP A 162 7.95 -13.95 -0.26
N TYR A 163 9.22 -13.90 0.13
CA TYR A 163 9.61 -13.33 1.42
C TYR A 163 9.63 -11.80 1.41
N GLN A 164 10.45 -11.16 0.57
CA GLN A 164 10.55 -9.69 0.61
C GLN A 164 9.33 -9.00 -0.03
N ALA A 165 9.12 -9.20 -1.33
CA ALA A 165 8.05 -8.51 -2.05
C ALA A 165 6.66 -9.03 -1.63
N GLY A 166 6.52 -10.33 -1.41
CA GLY A 166 5.26 -10.96 -1.04
C GLY A 166 4.73 -10.48 0.32
N ILE A 167 5.58 -10.44 1.36
CA ILE A 167 5.20 -9.91 2.67
C ILE A 167 4.83 -8.43 2.57
N PHE A 168 5.62 -7.63 1.83
CA PHE A 168 5.33 -6.21 1.66
C PHE A 168 3.99 -5.98 0.96
N VAL A 169 3.78 -6.62 -0.20
CA VAL A 169 2.55 -6.52 -0.98
C VAL A 169 1.37 -6.92 -0.12
N LYS A 170 1.41 -8.11 0.50
CA LYS A 170 0.33 -8.61 1.36
C LYS A 170 0.01 -7.66 2.51
N SER A 171 1.03 -7.20 3.24
CA SER A 171 0.82 -6.29 4.37
C SER A 171 0.14 -4.99 3.98
N HIS A 172 0.40 -4.49 2.77
CA HIS A 172 -0.20 -3.25 2.28
C HIS A 172 -1.55 -3.46 1.60
N THR A 173 -1.72 -4.50 0.77
CA THR A 173 -3.01 -4.81 0.13
C THR A 173 -4.07 -5.15 1.18
N ASP A 174 -3.75 -6.04 2.13
CA ASP A 174 -4.71 -6.46 3.17
C ASP A 174 -5.12 -5.25 4.03
N GLY A 175 -4.13 -4.49 4.49
CA GLY A 175 -4.38 -3.31 5.32
C GLY A 175 -5.20 -2.25 4.59
N ILE A 176 -4.95 -2.02 3.29
CA ILE A 176 -5.75 -1.08 2.48
C ILE A 176 -7.17 -1.61 2.29
N LEU A 177 -7.33 -2.87 1.89
CA LEU A 177 -8.64 -3.49 1.62
C LEU A 177 -9.53 -3.53 2.86
N GLU A 178 -8.95 -3.87 4.01
CA GLU A 178 -9.67 -3.88 5.29
C GLU A 178 -10.25 -2.50 5.61
N LYS A 179 -9.45 -1.43 5.48
CA LYS A 179 -9.93 -0.08 5.79
C LYS A 179 -10.88 0.47 4.74
N ILE A 180 -10.69 0.15 3.46
CA ILE A 180 -11.66 0.52 2.43
C ILE A 180 -13.02 -0.12 2.71
N THR A 181 -13.06 -1.39 3.14
CA THR A 181 -14.31 -2.08 3.47
C THR A 181 -15.10 -1.34 4.56
N ILE A 182 -14.42 -0.87 5.61
CA ILE A 182 -15.04 -0.06 6.68
C ILE A 182 -15.56 1.26 6.11
N LEU A 183 -14.78 1.93 5.26
CA LEU A 183 -15.12 3.24 4.70
C LEU A 183 -16.29 3.19 3.71
N LEU A 184 -16.45 2.09 2.96
CA LEU A 184 -17.56 1.88 2.03
C LEU A 184 -18.87 1.53 2.76
N ALA A 185 -18.79 1.04 4.00
CA ALA A 185 -19.96 0.73 4.83
C ALA A 185 -20.52 1.94 5.63
N ALA A 186 -19.80 3.07 5.67
CA ALA A 186 -20.11 4.26 6.49
C ALA A 186 -21.01 5.29 5.78
#